data_AF-A0A2H1WJ15-F1
#
_entry.id   AF-A0A2H1WJ15-F1
#
_cell.length_a   1.000
_cell.length_b   1.000
_cell.length_c   1.000
_cell.angle_alpha   90.00
_cell.angle_beta   90.00
_cell.angle_gamma   90.00
#
_symmetry.space_group_name_H-M   'P 1'
#
loop_
_entity.id
_entity.type
_entity.pdbx_description
1 polymer ?
#
loop_
_entity_poly.entity_id
_entity_poly.type
_entity_poly.pdbx_seq_one_letter_code
_entity_poly.pdbx_strand_id
1 'polypeptide(L)'
;MNAILNKNVIDVKGCDLYVTRFPCNECAKVIIQSGISTIYFLEDKHPERQMYVAAKKMFVAAGVAVRQFTTDREENIEIRLRISPKPQPEPQPESQPEAQAEAQPELNV
;
A
#
# COMPACT_ATOMS: atom_id res chain seq x y z
N MET A 1 -2.91 3.35 -4.03
CA MET A 1 -2.04 3.82 -5.12
C MET A 1 -2.12 2.93 -6.37
N ASN A 2 -1.99 1.60 -6.23
CA ASN A 2 -1.94 0.65 -7.37
C ASN A 2 -3.05 0.83 -8.43
N ALA A 3 -4.28 1.15 -8.02
CA ALA A 3 -5.40 1.36 -8.94
C ALA A 3 -5.16 2.47 -9.99
N ILE A 4 -4.45 3.53 -9.64
CA ILE A 4 -4.17 4.66 -10.54
C ILE A 4 -3.00 4.36 -11.48
N LEU A 5 -2.05 3.55 -11.01
CA LEU A 5 -0.87 3.14 -11.76
C LEU A 5 -1.21 2.07 -12.79
N ASN A 6 -2.04 1.10 -12.40
CA ASN A 6 -2.41 -0.05 -13.23
C ASN A 6 -3.72 0.20 -13.97
N LYS A 7 -3.73 1.24 -14.81
CA LYS A 7 -4.84 1.55 -15.70
C LYS A 7 -4.50 1.13 -17.13
N ASN A 8 -5.48 0.59 -17.84
CA ASN A 8 -5.34 0.22 -19.26
C ASN A 8 -5.75 1.38 -20.20
N VAL A 9 -5.78 2.60 -19.67
CA VAL A 9 -6.20 3.83 -20.36
C VAL A 9 -5.16 4.93 -20.11
N ILE A 10 -5.20 5.98 -20.93
CA ILE A 10 -4.23 7.07 -20.88
C ILE A 10 -4.35 7.84 -19.55
N ASP A 11 -5.57 8.17 -19.11
CA ASP A 11 -5.85 8.84 -17.85
C ASP A 11 -7.15 8.35 -17.20
N VAL A 12 -7.42 8.84 -15.97
CA VAL A 12 -8.62 8.54 -15.18
C VAL A 12 -9.33 9.84 -14.77
N LYS A 13 -9.24 10.86 -15.61
CA LYS A 13 -9.80 12.18 -15.31
C LYS A 13 -11.33 12.13 -15.31
N GLY A 14 -11.95 12.63 -14.25
CA GLY A 14 -13.40 12.60 -14.07
C GLY A 14 -13.98 11.23 -13.69
N CYS A 15 -13.13 10.25 -13.37
CA CYS A 15 -13.59 8.94 -12.89
C CYS A 15 -13.95 8.96 -11.40
N ASP A 16 -14.74 7.96 -11.00
CA ASP A 16 -15.07 7.68 -9.62
C ASP A 16 -14.15 6.58 -9.06
N LEU A 17 -13.68 6.77 -7.83
CA LEU A 17 -12.81 5.84 -7.13
C LEU A 17 -13.52 5.20 -5.95
N TYR A 18 -13.66 3.88 -5.98
CA TYR A 18 -14.20 3.09 -4.87
C TYR A 18 -13.06 2.43 -4.09
N VAL A 19 -13.01 2.68 -2.78
CA VAL A 19 -11.98 2.14 -1.89
C VAL A 19 -12.60 1.61 -0.60
N THR A 20 -11.99 0.59 -0.03
CA THR A 20 -12.44 0.05 1.26
C THR A 20 -12.09 1.01 2.40
N ARG A 21 -10.87 1.54 2.41
CA ARG A 21 -10.38 2.46 3.46
C ARG A 21 -10.19 3.87 2.95
N PHE A 22 -10.44 4.83 3.83
CA PHE A 22 -10.19 6.24 3.54
C PHE A 22 -8.71 6.46 3.11
N PRO A 23 -8.45 7.20 2.02
CA PRO A 23 -7.09 7.42 1.52
C PRO A 23 -6.28 8.34 2.44
N CYS A 24 -5.02 8.00 2.68
CA CYS A 24 -4.08 8.86 3.41
C CYS A 24 -3.64 10.07 2.57
N ASN A 25 -2.89 11.00 3.17
CA ASN A 25 -2.41 12.23 2.52
C ASN A 25 -1.54 11.96 1.28
N GLU A 26 -0.69 10.94 1.28
CA GLU A 26 0.14 10.62 0.11
C GLU A 26 -0.69 10.05 -1.04
N CYS A 27 -1.67 9.19 -0.72
CA CYS A 27 -2.64 8.74 -1.72
C CYS A 27 -3.50 9.90 -2.24
N ALA A 28 -3.90 10.84 -1.38
CA ALA A 28 -4.71 12.00 -1.75
C ALA A 28 -4.02 12.85 -2.81
N LYS A 29 -2.71 13.13 -2.67
CA LYS A 29 -1.93 13.84 -3.70
C LYS A 29 -2.04 13.15 -5.05
N VAL A 30 -1.83 11.83 -5.09
CA VAL A 30 -1.87 11.06 -6.35
C VAL A 30 -3.28 11.06 -6.95
N ILE A 31 -4.32 10.89 -6.12
CA ILE A 31 -5.72 10.90 -6.55
C ILE A 31 -6.07 12.25 -7.19
N ILE A 32 -5.75 13.36 -6.52
CA ILE A 32 -6.01 14.72 -7.02
C ILE A 32 -5.29 14.95 -8.34
N GLN A 33 -3.99 14.62 -8.42
CA GLN A 33 -3.21 14.84 -9.63
C GLN A 33 -3.59 13.91 -10.79
N SER A 34 -4.23 12.78 -10.50
CA SER A 34 -4.79 11.91 -11.54
C SER A 34 -6.10 12.41 -12.14
N GLY A 35 -6.71 13.44 -11.55
CA GLY A 35 -7.95 14.06 -12.04
C GLY A 35 -9.24 13.31 -11.65
N ILE A 36 -9.19 12.40 -10.68
CA ILE A 36 -10.37 11.71 -10.14
C ILE A 36 -11.30 12.73 -9.47
N SER A 37 -12.59 12.65 -9.78
CA SER A 37 -13.60 13.63 -9.32
C SER A 37 -14.33 13.21 -8.06
N THR A 38 -14.52 11.90 -7.85
CA THR A 38 -15.30 11.38 -6.72
C THR A 38 -14.60 10.21 -6.04
N ILE A 39 -14.67 10.16 -4.71
CA ILE A 39 -14.17 9.06 -3.89
C ILE A 39 -15.32 8.51 -3.06
N TYR A 40 -15.55 7.21 -3.17
CA TYR A 40 -16.44 6.44 -2.32
C TYR A 40 -15.60 5.56 -1.40
N PHE A 41 -15.74 5.72 -0.09
CA PHE A 41 -14.99 4.93 0.90
C PHE A 41 -15.94 4.17 1.84
N LEU A 42 -15.57 2.94 2.22
CA LEU A 42 -16.40 2.12 3.12
C LEU A 42 -16.16 2.48 4.60
N GLU A 43 -14.90 2.49 5.03
CA GLU A 43 -14.51 2.73 6.42
C GLU A 43 -13.42 3.82 6.57
N ASP A 44 -13.58 4.67 7.59
CA ASP A 44 -12.55 5.59 8.08
C ASP A 44 -12.23 5.23 9.55
N LYS A 45 -11.19 4.40 9.74
CA LYS A 45 -10.87 3.82 11.06
C LYS A 45 -10.26 4.80 12.05
N HIS A 46 -9.57 5.83 11.56
CA HIS A 46 -8.79 6.73 12.39
C HIS A 46 -8.90 8.18 11.90
N PRO A 47 -10.12 8.73 11.81
CA PRO A 47 -10.38 10.05 11.22
C PRO A 47 -9.59 11.19 11.86
N GLU A 48 -9.18 11.03 13.12
CA GLU A 48 -8.46 12.00 13.94
C GLU A 48 -6.97 12.10 13.60
N ARG A 49 -6.38 11.07 12.98
CA ARG A 49 -4.94 11.11 12.67
C ARG A 49 -4.66 12.21 11.66
N GLN A 50 -3.60 12.96 11.91
CA GLN A 50 -3.22 14.13 11.11
C GLN A 50 -3.14 13.83 9.61
N MET A 51 -2.69 12.64 9.23
CA MET A 51 -2.61 12.23 7.82
C MET A 51 -3.97 12.18 7.12
N TYR A 52 -5.04 11.75 7.80
CA TYR A 52 -6.38 11.71 7.23
C TYR A 52 -7.07 13.08 7.30
N VAL A 53 -6.80 13.85 8.35
CA VAL A 53 -7.24 15.26 8.43
C VAL A 53 -6.65 16.08 7.28
N ALA A 54 -5.35 15.90 7.00
CA ALA A 54 -4.69 16.54 5.88
C ALA A 54 -5.28 16.11 4.54
N ALA A 55 -5.51 14.80 4.34
CA ALA A 55 -6.16 14.28 3.13
C ALA A 55 -7.55 14.89 2.89
N LYS A 56 -8.40 14.97 3.92
CA LYS A 56 -9.73 15.61 3.85
C LYS A 56 -9.62 17.07 3.39
N LYS A 57 -8.69 17.84 3.97
CA LYS A 57 -8.44 19.23 3.55
C LYS A 57 -7.97 19.32 2.11
N MET A 58 -7.09 18.42 1.67
CA MET A 58 -6.61 18.37 0.29
C MET A 58 -7.74 18.11 -0.70
N PHE A 59 -8.63 17.16 -0.42
CA PHE A 59 -9.76 16.86 -1.30
C PHE A 59 -10.75 18.03 -1.39
N VAL A 60 -11.08 18.67 -0.27
CA VAL A 60 -11.94 19.87 -0.25
C VAL A 60 -11.32 20.99 -1.07
N ALA A 61 -10.02 21.28 -0.88
CA ALA A 61 -9.32 22.31 -1.63
C ALA A 61 -9.24 22.02 -3.14
N ALA A 62 -9.15 20.74 -3.52
CA ALA A 62 -9.10 20.30 -4.91
C ALA A 62 -10.50 20.13 -5.57
N GLY A 63 -11.59 20.29 -4.81
CA GLY A 63 -12.94 20.09 -5.32
C GLY A 63 -13.29 18.62 -5.63
N VAL A 64 -12.60 17.66 -5.00
CA VAL A 64 -12.89 16.22 -5.13
C VAL A 64 -14.02 15.86 -4.18
N ALA A 65 -15.11 15.29 -4.70
CA ALA A 65 -16.23 14.85 -3.89
C ALA A 65 -15.87 13.59 -3.10
N VAL A 66 -16.15 13.59 -1.80
CA VAL A 66 -15.84 12.46 -0.90
C VAL A 66 -17.12 12.00 -0.23
N ARG A 67 -17.47 10.73 -0.40
CA ARG A 67 -18.73 10.14 0.06
C ARG A 67 -18.46 8.84 0.79
N GLN A 68 -19.09 8.65 1.95
CA GLN A 68 -19.09 7.35 2.60
C GLN A 68 -20.06 6.43 1.86
N PHE A 69 -19.59 5.24 1.51
CA PHE A 69 -20.40 4.21 0.87
C PHE A 69 -21.15 3.41 1.93
N THR A 70 -22.47 3.34 1.79
CA THR A 70 -23.38 2.56 2.62
C THR A 70 -24.03 1.47 1.78
N THR A 71 -24.16 0.26 2.33
CA THR A 71 -24.79 -0.88 1.67
C THR A 71 -25.83 -1.49 2.59
N ASP A 72 -26.95 -1.93 2.01
CA ASP A 72 -28.04 -2.60 2.74
C ASP A 72 -27.78 -4.11 2.90
N ARG A 73 -26.68 -4.62 2.32
CA ARG A 73 -26.28 -6.02 2.43
C ARG A 73 -25.53 -6.26 3.74
N GLU A 74 -26.07 -7.17 4.57
CA GLU A 74 -25.50 -7.55 5.86
C GLU A 74 -24.46 -8.69 5.78
N GLU A 75 -24.32 -9.31 4.60
CA GLU A 75 -23.48 -10.51 4.41
C GLU A 75 -22.03 -10.18 4.02
N ASN A 76 -21.08 -10.90 4.61
CA ASN A 76 -19.68 -10.87 4.18
C ASN A 76 -19.54 -11.52 2.79
N ILE A 77 -18.83 -10.85 1.89
CA ILE A 77 -18.48 -11.41 0.59
C ILE A 77 -17.22 -12.27 0.74
N GLU A 78 -17.38 -13.59 0.72
CA GLU A 78 -16.25 -14.53 0.71
C GLU A 78 -15.80 -14.85 -0.72
N ILE A 79 -14.55 -14.55 -1.04
CA ILE A 79 -13.93 -14.89 -2.32
C ILE A 79 -12.94 -16.05 -2.11
N ARG A 80 -13.28 -17.24 -2.60
CA ARG A 80 -12.36 -18.40 -2.58
C ARG A 80 -11.36 -18.30 -3.73
N LEU A 81 -10.11 -17.97 -3.41
CA LEU A 81 -9.02 -17.90 -4.38
C LEU A 81 -8.36 -19.27 -4.53
N ARG A 82 -8.17 -19.73 -5.78
CA ARG A 82 -7.27 -20.85 -6.08
C ARG A 82 -5.87 -20.29 -6.29
N ILE A 83 -5.05 -20.27 -5.24
CA ILE A 83 -3.67 -19.77 -5.30
C ILE A 83 -2.73 -20.96 -5.45
N SER A 84 -1.99 -21.03 -6.56
CA SER A 84 -0.87 -21.96 -6.70
C SER A 84 0.27 -21.52 -5.78
N PRO A 85 0.97 -22.44 -5.12
CA PRO A 85 2.07 -22.09 -4.21
C PRO A 85 3.20 -21.36 -4.97
N LYS A 86 3.75 -20.31 -4.35
CA LYS A 86 4.95 -19.62 -4.87
C LYS A 86 6.14 -20.59 -4.82
N PRO A 87 6.99 -20.67 -5.86
CA PRO A 87 8.22 -21.45 -5.81
C PRO A 87 9.07 -21.02 -4.61
N GLN A 88 9.55 -21.96 -3.81
CA GLN A 88 10.43 -21.65 -2.68
C GLN A 88 11.81 -21.21 -3.21
N PRO A 89 12.45 -20.19 -2.60
CA PRO A 89 13.80 -19.80 -2.98
C PRO A 89 14.77 -20.97 -2.76
N GLU A 90 15.61 -21.25 -3.75
CA GLU A 90 16.69 -22.23 -3.59
C GLU A 90 17.61 -21.82 -2.42
N PRO A 91 18.04 -22.76 -1.56
CA PRO A 91 18.91 -22.46 -0.44
C PRO A 91 20.23 -21.86 -0.95
N GLN A 92 20.59 -20.69 -0.44
CA GLN A 92 21.88 -20.07 -0.75
C GLN A 92 22.99 -20.84 -0.03
N PRO A 93 24.11 -21.17 -0.70
CA PRO A 93 25.19 -21.89 -0.08
C PRO A 93 25.80 -21.05 1.06
N GLU A 94 25.80 -21.62 2.26
CA GLU A 94 26.40 -21.04 3.46
C GLU A 94 27.89 -20.72 3.19
N SER A 95 28.28 -19.46 3.41
CA SER A 95 29.67 -19.02 3.36
C SER A 95 30.50 -19.77 4.41
N GLN A 96 31.56 -20.43 3.97
CA GLN A 96 32.50 -21.18 4.82
C GLN A 96 33.11 -20.29 5.91
N PRO A 97 33.31 -20.78 7.15
CA PRO A 97 33.94 -20.01 8.21
C PRO A 97 35.44 -19.81 7.95
N GLU A 98 35.90 -18.57 8.14
CA GLU A 98 37.29 -18.16 8.05
C GLU A 98 38.15 -18.93 9.07
N ALA A 99 39.19 -19.60 8.57
CA ALA A 99 40.17 -20.29 9.41
C ALA A 99 40.95 -19.27 10.26
N GLN A 100 40.80 -19.37 11.59
CA GLN A 100 41.68 -18.67 12.54
C GLN A 100 43.05 -19.34 12.53
N ALA A 101 44.05 -18.63 12.00
CA ALA A 101 45.45 -19.05 12.11
C ALA A 101 45.96 -18.76 13.52
N GLU A 102 46.18 -19.82 14.30
CA GLU A 102 46.89 -19.78 15.58
C GLU A 102 48.37 -19.45 15.34
N ALA A 103 48.84 -18.31 15.87
CA ALA A 103 50.26 -17.99 15.95
C ALA A 103 50.87 -18.73 17.14
N GLN A 104 51.88 -19.57 16.87
CA GLN A 104 52.66 -20.33 17.84
C GLN A 104 53.57 -19.41 18.69
N PRO A 105 53.96 -19.82 19.92
CA PRO A 105 54.84 -19.05 20.79
C PRO A 105 56.31 -19.35 20.49
N GLU A 106 57.16 -18.32 20.36
CA GLU A 106 58.61 -18.50 20.42
C GLU A 106 59.21 -17.80 21.65
N LEU A 107 60.12 -18.55 22.27
CA LEU A 107 60.77 -18.38 23.56
C LEU A 107 62.24 -17.99 23.33
N ASN A 108 62.77 -17.13 24.21
CA ASN A 108 64.19 -16.77 24.46
C ASN A 108 64.93 -15.82 23.48
N VAL A 109 65.34 -14.64 23.99
CA VAL A 109 66.68 -14.34 24.57
C VAL A 109 66.50 -13.32 25.70
#